data_AF-A0AA88KPB4-F1
#
_entry.id   AF-A0AA88KPB4-F1
#
_cell.length_a   1.000
_cell.length_b   1.000
_cell.length_c   1.000
_cell.angle_alpha   90.00
_cell.angle_beta   90.00
_cell.angle_gamma   90.00
#
_symmetry.space_group_name_H-M   'P 1'
#
loop_
_entity.id
_entity.type
_entity.pdbx_description
1 polymer ?
#
loop_
_entity_poly.entity_id
_entity_poly.type
_entity_poly.pdbx_seq_one_letter_code
_entity_poly.pdbx_strand_id
1 'polypeptide(L)'
;MGGIVSKESSMMVELGKEPCKELLDAQNGISLFSDNLFSKVPLVIKRLEKGQMEVEQFMTIIQQSVQYYKVYFDEVSQQAENINTFLGKGLASRETGVVHSLSQGLNENGLNGQEFCKDLDNILQDVQKLLKFMKSIITSAQSEYNKLEDEDGGYKKEVEKLKKRCEEMSKKLKELKEAPLTSLAEKTKTDFEIRTLVTYLEEDTQAIKDNEEKMRKNISKYLYILTHLEHMERTRFCEMKAIALKYFNAKKTMSTRIIQHSVQTNKRVEGLDAEKEFNNFIISCSSKNSTKLA
;
A
#
# COMPACT_ATOMS: atom_id res chain seq x y z
N MET A 1 -9.56 26.84 -6.83
CA MET A 1 -9.96 25.50 -7.33
C MET A 1 -8.70 24.66 -7.47
N GLY A 2 -8.48 23.73 -6.54
CA GLY A 2 -7.33 22.83 -6.53
C GLY A 2 -7.73 21.60 -5.75
N GLY A 3 -8.55 20.76 -6.38
CA GLY A 3 -8.96 19.48 -5.80
C GLY A 3 -7.87 18.43 -5.98
N ILE A 4 -7.99 17.34 -5.23
CA ILE A 4 -7.23 16.08 -5.39
C ILE A 4 -7.54 15.51 -6.77
N VAL A 5 -6.98 16.10 -7.82
CA VAL A 5 -6.95 15.52 -9.16
C VAL A 5 -5.50 15.17 -9.40
N SER A 6 -5.15 13.94 -9.03
CA SER A 6 -4.02 13.25 -9.62
C SER A 6 -4.10 13.45 -11.14
N LYS A 7 -3.04 14.02 -11.73
CA LYS A 7 -2.93 14.21 -13.19
C LYS A 7 -2.78 12.88 -13.95
N GLU A 8 -2.81 11.74 -13.26
CA GLU A 8 -2.75 10.42 -13.88
C GLU A 8 -4.14 9.77 -13.89
N SER A 9 -4.74 9.77 -15.09
CA SER A 9 -5.87 8.96 -15.56
C SER A 9 -7.22 9.16 -14.88
N SER A 10 -8.25 9.32 -15.72
CA SER A 10 -9.66 9.23 -15.36
C SER A 10 -10.00 7.80 -14.90
N MET A 11 -9.64 7.45 -13.67
CA MET A 11 -10.28 6.30 -13.02
C MET A 11 -11.62 6.77 -12.48
N MET A 12 -12.68 6.46 -13.24
CA MET A 12 -14.05 6.51 -12.74
C MET A 12 -14.07 5.85 -11.35
N VAL A 13 -14.39 6.64 -10.33
CA VAL A 13 -14.66 6.13 -8.99
C VAL A 13 -15.89 5.25 -9.12
N GLU A 14 -15.74 3.92 -9.06
CA GLU A 14 -16.88 3.01 -8.93
C GLU A 14 -17.44 3.12 -7.51
N LEU A 15 -18.11 4.24 -7.25
CA LEU A 15 -18.95 4.46 -6.08
C LEU A 15 -20.05 3.39 -6.09
N GLY A 16 -20.14 2.56 -5.05
CA GLY A 16 -21.23 1.58 -4.90
C GLY A 16 -20.82 0.10 -4.90
N LYS A 17 -19.54 -0.26 -5.05
CA LYS A 17 -19.10 -1.63 -4.72
C LYS A 17 -19.21 -1.86 -3.21
N GLU A 18 -19.76 -3.00 -2.79
CA GLU A 18 -19.79 -3.42 -1.37
C GLU A 18 -18.41 -3.20 -0.74
N PRO A 19 -18.33 -2.64 0.49
CA PRO A 19 -17.07 -2.57 1.21
C PRO A 19 -16.43 -3.96 1.25
N CYS A 20 -15.09 -4.03 1.10
CA CYS A 20 -14.39 -5.27 1.44
C CYS A 20 -14.83 -5.64 2.86
N LYS A 21 -15.40 -6.83 3.04
CA LYS A 21 -15.96 -7.25 4.34
C LYS A 21 -14.91 -7.21 5.44
N GLU A 22 -13.63 -7.31 5.06
CA GLU A 22 -12.45 -7.19 5.89
C GLU A 22 -12.13 -5.76 6.36
N LEU A 23 -12.74 -4.74 5.74
CA LEU A 23 -12.64 -3.31 6.10
C LEU A 23 -13.85 -2.82 6.90
N LEU A 24 -14.76 -3.71 7.27
CA LEU A 24 -15.87 -3.39 8.17
C LEU A 24 -15.41 -3.52 9.63
N ASP A 25 -15.94 -2.68 10.51
CA ASP A 25 -15.82 -2.89 11.95
C ASP A 25 -16.38 -4.27 12.32
N ALA A 26 -15.56 -5.12 12.92
CA ALA A 26 -15.90 -6.49 13.31
C ALA A 26 -17.06 -6.56 14.32
N GLN A 27 -17.35 -5.47 15.04
CA GLN A 27 -18.44 -5.44 16.03
C GLN A 27 -19.78 -5.00 15.44
N ASN A 28 -19.79 -4.18 14.37
CA ASN A 28 -21.02 -3.51 13.90
C ASN A 28 -21.26 -3.57 12.39
N GLY A 29 -20.33 -4.09 11.58
CA GLY A 29 -20.48 -4.13 10.12
C GLY A 29 -20.50 -2.76 9.44
N ILE A 30 -20.09 -1.70 10.15
CA ILE A 30 -20.08 -0.32 9.67
C ILE A 30 -18.76 -0.08 8.90
N SER A 31 -18.84 0.55 7.73
CA SER A 31 -17.67 1.00 6.98
C SER A 31 -16.81 1.90 7.87
N LEU A 32 -15.50 1.64 7.92
CA LEU A 32 -14.51 2.47 8.60
C LEU A 32 -14.38 3.90 8.03
N PHE A 33 -15.22 4.25 7.06
CA PHE A 33 -15.24 5.52 6.34
C PHE A 33 -16.62 6.19 6.34
N SER A 34 -17.53 5.80 7.25
CA SER A 34 -18.86 6.42 7.38
C SER A 34 -18.82 7.91 7.73
N ASP A 35 -19.88 8.62 7.36
CA ASP A 35 -20.11 10.05 7.63
C ASP A 35 -19.97 10.43 9.13
N ASN A 36 -20.13 9.46 10.04
CA ASN A 36 -19.98 9.66 11.48
C ASN A 36 -18.52 9.85 11.94
N LEU A 37 -17.55 9.91 11.02
CA LEU A 37 -16.11 9.92 11.29
C LEU A 37 -15.40 11.23 10.95
N PHE A 38 -16.10 12.34 10.69
CA PHE A 38 -15.46 13.64 10.38
C PHE A 38 -14.44 14.08 11.44
N SER A 39 -14.79 13.94 12.72
CA SER A 39 -13.88 14.23 13.83
C SER A 39 -12.77 13.19 14.03
N LYS A 40 -12.78 12.12 13.23
CA LYS A 40 -11.86 10.97 13.33
C LYS A 40 -10.99 10.78 12.09
N VAL A 41 -11.00 11.70 11.13
CA VAL A 41 -10.09 11.67 9.96
C VAL A 41 -8.62 11.44 10.36
N PRO A 42 -8.07 12.09 11.42
CA PRO A 42 -6.70 11.80 11.87
C PRO A 42 -6.47 10.35 12.32
N LEU A 43 -7.49 9.72 12.92
CA LEU A 43 -7.41 8.32 13.33
C LEU A 43 -7.43 7.39 12.12
N VAL A 44 -8.23 7.72 11.10
CA VAL A 44 -8.26 6.99 9.83
C VAL A 44 -6.88 7.10 9.14
N ILE A 45 -6.31 8.29 9.04
CA ILE A 45 -4.98 8.49 8.45
C ILE A 45 -3.92 7.67 9.19
N LYS A 46 -3.85 7.73 10.53
CA LYS A 46 -2.91 6.93 11.32
C LYS A 46 -3.05 5.42 11.11
N ARG A 47 -4.27 4.93 10.94
CA ARG A 47 -4.51 3.52 10.63
C ARG A 47 -3.96 3.15 9.24
N LEU A 48 -4.11 4.04 8.27
CA LEU A 48 -3.63 3.81 6.91
C LEU A 48 -2.12 3.91 6.80
N GLU A 49 -1.49 4.77 7.61
CA GLU A 49 -0.03 4.78 7.79
C GLU A 49 0.48 3.43 8.31
N LYS A 50 -0.23 2.79 9.25
CA LYS A 50 0.09 1.42 9.67
C LYS A 50 -0.04 0.43 8.50
N GLY A 51 -1.10 0.52 7.71
CA GLY A 51 -1.27 -0.29 6.50
C GLY A 51 -0.13 -0.06 5.48
N GLN A 52 0.36 1.17 5.35
CA GLN A 52 1.53 1.49 4.53
C GLN A 52 2.80 0.81 5.07
N MET A 53 3.03 0.82 6.39
CA MET A 53 4.16 0.13 7.00
C MET A 53 4.13 -1.38 6.75
N GLU A 54 2.94 -2.00 6.75
CA GLU A 54 2.80 -3.42 6.39
C GLU A 54 3.27 -3.70 4.96
N VAL A 55 2.94 -2.81 4.01
CA VAL A 55 3.41 -2.90 2.61
C VAL A 55 4.94 -2.71 2.53
N GLU A 56 5.51 -1.78 3.30
CA GLU A 56 6.97 -1.57 3.37
C GLU A 56 7.72 -2.79 3.93
N GLN A 57 7.17 -3.43 4.95
CA GLN A 57 7.73 -4.67 5.49
C GLN A 57 7.69 -5.79 4.46
N PHE A 58 6.58 -5.93 3.73
CA PHE A 58 6.48 -6.93 2.67
C PHE A 58 7.46 -6.66 1.52
N MET A 59 7.63 -5.40 1.13
CA MET A 59 8.65 -4.98 0.18
C MET A 59 10.06 -5.42 0.62
N THR A 60 10.39 -5.22 1.89
CA THR A 60 11.68 -5.60 2.47
C THR A 60 11.91 -7.12 2.41
N ILE A 61 10.87 -7.91 2.71
CA ILE A 61 10.93 -9.38 2.61
C ILE A 61 11.22 -9.81 1.17
N ILE A 62 10.58 -9.20 0.18
CA ILE A 62 10.81 -9.52 -1.23
C ILE A 62 12.23 -9.12 -1.64
N GLN A 63 12.71 -7.94 -1.25
CA GLN A 63 14.08 -7.49 -1.53
C GLN A 63 15.13 -8.46 -0.98
N GLN A 64 14.98 -8.87 0.27
CA GLN A 64 15.86 -9.85 0.90
C GLN A 64 15.81 -11.20 0.18
N SER A 65 14.61 -11.62 -0.24
CA SER A 65 14.43 -12.86 -1.00
C SER A 65 15.13 -12.80 -2.35
N VAL A 66 14.96 -11.71 -3.11
CA VAL A 66 15.65 -11.49 -4.39
C VAL A 66 17.16 -11.60 -4.20
N GLN A 67 17.71 -10.89 -3.21
CA GLN A 67 19.15 -10.89 -2.97
C GLN A 67 19.66 -12.28 -2.61
N TYR A 68 18.97 -12.97 -1.71
CA TYR A 68 19.30 -14.35 -1.32
C TYR A 68 19.30 -15.28 -2.53
N TYR A 69 18.24 -15.26 -3.34
CA TYR A 69 18.11 -16.19 -4.46
C TYR A 69 19.08 -15.88 -5.60
N LYS A 70 19.43 -14.61 -5.85
CA LYS A 70 20.47 -14.26 -6.82
C LYS A 70 21.79 -14.92 -6.46
N VAL A 71 22.25 -14.74 -5.22
CA VAL A 71 23.50 -15.37 -4.73
C VAL A 71 23.40 -16.89 -4.80
N TYR A 72 22.30 -17.48 -4.33
CA TYR A 72 22.11 -18.92 -4.36
C TYR A 72 22.18 -19.51 -5.78
N PHE A 73 21.51 -18.90 -6.76
CA PHE A 73 21.48 -19.41 -8.13
C PHE A 73 22.78 -19.14 -8.90
N ASP A 74 23.51 -18.08 -8.55
CA ASP A 74 24.86 -17.84 -9.05
C ASP A 74 25.81 -18.95 -8.55
N GLU A 75 25.74 -19.31 -7.27
CA GLU A 75 26.50 -20.43 -6.70
C GLU A 75 26.13 -21.77 -7.34
N VAL A 76 24.84 -22.06 -7.53
CA VAL A 76 24.37 -23.27 -8.22
C VAL A 76 24.92 -23.36 -9.63
N SER A 77 24.91 -22.25 -10.37
CA SER A 77 25.44 -22.19 -11.74
C SER A 77 26.95 -22.43 -11.76
N GLN A 78 27.69 -21.84 -10.83
CA GLN A 78 29.13 -22.05 -10.69
C GLN A 78 29.47 -23.50 -10.37
N GLN A 79 28.70 -24.15 -9.49
CA GLN A 79 28.89 -25.57 -9.18
C GLN A 79 28.64 -26.46 -10.39
N ALA A 80 27.61 -26.17 -11.18
CA ALA A 80 27.35 -26.90 -12.42
C ALA A 80 28.53 -26.77 -13.41
N GLU A 81 29.09 -25.57 -13.57
CA GLU A 81 30.27 -25.33 -14.41
C GLU A 81 31.51 -26.10 -13.92
N ASN A 82 31.75 -26.12 -12.61
CA ASN A 82 32.86 -26.86 -12.00
C ASN A 82 32.74 -28.36 -12.28
N ILE A 83 31.54 -28.92 -12.11
CA ILE A 83 31.27 -30.34 -12.40
C ILE A 83 31.50 -30.64 -13.89
N ASN A 84 31.03 -29.78 -14.79
CA ASN A 84 31.21 -29.97 -16.23
C ASN A 84 32.69 -29.89 -16.65
N THR A 85 33.46 -29.02 -16.00
CA THR A 85 34.91 -28.90 -16.23
C THR A 85 35.65 -30.15 -15.76
N PHE A 86 35.30 -30.68 -14.58
CA PHE A 86 35.87 -31.91 -14.04
C PHE A 86 35.55 -33.15 -14.90
N LEU A 87 34.29 -33.29 -15.35
CA LEU A 87 33.87 -34.42 -16.19
C LEU A 87 34.56 -34.39 -17.57
N GLY A 88 34.80 -33.19 -18.12
CA GLY A 88 35.35 -33.03 -19.47
C GLY A 88 34.44 -33.58 -20.58
N LYS A 89 34.78 -33.31 -21.85
CA LYS A 89 33.96 -33.72 -23.01
C LYS A 89 33.89 -35.24 -23.21
N GLY A 90 34.84 -36.00 -22.66
CA GLY A 90 35.01 -37.45 -22.90
C GLY A 90 34.26 -38.38 -21.95
N LEU A 91 33.94 -37.95 -20.71
CA LEU A 91 33.04 -38.71 -19.81
C LEU A 91 31.57 -38.36 -20.05
N ALA A 92 31.28 -37.16 -20.56
CA ALA A 92 29.95 -36.72 -20.92
C ALA A 92 29.29 -37.54 -22.05
N SER A 93 30.09 -38.22 -22.88
CA SER A 93 29.61 -39.08 -23.97
C SER A 93 29.45 -40.56 -23.58
N ARG A 94 29.79 -40.94 -22.34
CA ARG A 94 29.51 -42.28 -21.81
C ARG A 94 28.11 -42.24 -21.20
N GLU A 95 27.19 -43.00 -21.78
CA GLU A 95 25.74 -42.98 -21.50
C GLU A 95 25.37 -42.67 -20.04
N THR A 96 24.82 -41.47 -19.79
CA THR A 96 23.85 -41.20 -18.71
C THR A 96 24.24 -41.47 -17.26
N GLY A 97 25.49 -41.17 -16.86
CA GLY A 97 25.89 -41.26 -15.45
C GLY A 97 25.13 -40.30 -14.51
N VAL A 98 24.99 -40.70 -13.24
CA VAL A 98 24.34 -39.90 -12.16
C VAL A 98 24.92 -38.48 -12.08
N VAL A 99 26.24 -38.33 -12.19
CA VAL A 99 26.92 -37.04 -12.07
C VAL A 99 26.56 -36.10 -13.24
N HIS A 100 26.31 -36.63 -14.43
CA HIS A 100 25.83 -35.83 -15.56
C HIS A 100 24.39 -35.36 -15.33
N SER A 101 23.51 -36.25 -14.85
CA SER A 101 22.12 -35.88 -14.49
C SER A 101 22.08 -34.81 -13.40
N LEU A 102 22.96 -34.91 -12.40
CA LEU A 102 23.12 -33.90 -11.36
C LEU A 102 23.58 -32.56 -11.96
N SER A 103 24.60 -32.58 -12.81
CA SER A 103 25.11 -31.37 -13.47
C SER A 103 24.04 -30.69 -14.33
N GLN A 104 23.28 -31.48 -15.10
CA GLN A 104 22.16 -30.96 -15.90
C GLN A 104 21.10 -30.32 -15.00
N GLY A 105 20.69 -30.98 -13.91
CA GLY A 105 19.73 -30.43 -12.96
C GLY A 105 20.21 -29.14 -12.30
N LEU A 106 21.51 -29.02 -11.98
CA LEU A 106 22.08 -27.78 -11.45
C LEU A 106 22.09 -26.66 -12.49
N ASN A 107 22.50 -26.94 -13.73
CA ASN A 107 22.44 -25.97 -14.84
C ASN A 107 21.01 -25.45 -15.08
N GLU A 108 20.04 -26.37 -15.16
CA GLU A 108 18.64 -26.02 -15.36
C GLU A 108 18.08 -25.23 -14.16
N ASN A 109 18.44 -25.59 -12.92
CA ASN A 109 18.09 -24.81 -11.73
C ASN A 109 18.71 -23.42 -11.74
N GLY A 110 19.95 -23.26 -12.21
CA GLY A 110 20.60 -21.95 -12.37
C GLY A 110 19.83 -21.05 -13.35
N LEU A 111 19.53 -21.56 -14.54
CA LEU A 111 18.77 -20.83 -15.57
C LEU A 111 17.35 -20.47 -15.10
N ASN A 112 16.62 -21.45 -14.56
CA ASN A 112 15.28 -21.24 -14.00
C ASN A 112 15.33 -20.29 -12.80
N GLY A 113 16.41 -20.30 -12.03
CA GLY A 113 16.66 -19.42 -10.90
C GLY A 113 16.80 -17.96 -11.31
N GLN A 114 17.44 -17.68 -12.45
CA GLN A 114 17.51 -16.33 -13.01
C GLN A 114 16.14 -15.81 -13.44
N GLU A 115 15.33 -16.64 -14.10
CA GLU A 115 13.93 -16.32 -14.44
C GLU A 115 13.12 -16.00 -13.18
N PHE A 116 13.22 -16.86 -12.16
CA PHE A 116 12.55 -16.66 -10.88
C PHE A 116 12.99 -15.37 -10.17
N CYS A 117 14.28 -15.02 -10.20
CA CYS A 117 14.76 -13.75 -9.64
C CYS A 117 14.17 -12.54 -10.38
N LYS A 118 14.02 -12.64 -11.71
CA LYS A 118 13.36 -11.60 -12.52
C LYS A 118 11.87 -11.48 -12.18
N ASP A 119 11.18 -12.58 -11.94
CA ASP A 119 9.79 -12.56 -11.46
C ASP A 119 9.66 -11.87 -10.10
N LEU A 120 10.58 -12.16 -9.17
CA LEU A 120 10.62 -11.47 -7.88
C LEU A 120 10.93 -9.97 -8.01
N ASP A 121 11.83 -9.57 -8.92
CA ASP A 121 12.10 -8.16 -9.23
C ASP A 121 10.85 -7.45 -9.80
N ASN A 122 10.07 -8.12 -10.66
CA ASN A 122 8.81 -7.58 -11.16
C ASN A 122 7.76 -7.41 -10.05
N ILE A 123 7.64 -8.39 -9.16
CA ILE A 123 6.75 -8.31 -7.98
C ILE A 123 7.19 -7.17 -7.07
N LEU A 124 8.49 -6.97 -6.88
CA LEU A 124 9.03 -5.85 -6.11
C LEU A 124 8.62 -4.50 -6.71
N GLN A 125 8.66 -4.35 -8.04
CA GLN A 125 8.19 -3.15 -8.72
C GLN A 125 6.68 -2.91 -8.51
N ASP A 126 5.86 -3.97 -8.55
CA ASP A 126 4.43 -3.88 -8.25
C ASP A 126 4.20 -3.33 -6.83
N VAL A 127 4.94 -3.85 -5.83
CA VAL A 127 4.86 -3.35 -4.43
C VAL A 127 5.30 -1.89 -4.33
N GLN A 128 6.38 -1.50 -5.01
CA GLN A 128 6.87 -0.12 -5.01
C GLN A 128 5.84 0.86 -5.59
N LYS A 129 5.14 0.47 -6.66
CA LYS A 129 4.06 1.27 -7.25
C LYS A 129 2.91 1.46 -6.27
N LEU A 130 2.47 0.38 -5.62
CA LEU A 130 1.41 0.45 -4.61
C LEU A 130 1.82 1.36 -3.44
N LEU A 131 3.05 1.22 -2.95
CA LEU A 131 3.56 2.03 -1.85
C LEU A 131 3.59 3.53 -2.21
N LYS A 132 4.04 3.86 -3.43
CA LYS A 132 4.05 5.24 -3.93
C LYS A 132 2.64 5.82 -4.04
N PHE A 133 1.69 5.03 -4.54
CA PHE A 133 0.27 5.39 -4.61
C PHE A 133 -0.28 5.72 -3.22
N MET A 134 -0.08 4.84 -2.23
CA MET A 134 -0.53 5.05 -0.86
C MET A 134 0.06 6.32 -0.24
N LYS A 135 1.40 6.48 -0.31
CA LYS A 135 2.09 7.66 0.24
C LYS A 135 1.54 8.96 -0.32
N SER A 136 1.29 9.00 -1.63
CA SER A 136 0.74 10.17 -2.31
C SER A 136 -0.64 10.56 -1.76
N ILE A 137 -1.53 9.59 -1.58
CA ILE A 137 -2.90 9.85 -1.10
C ILE A 137 -2.90 10.22 0.38
N ILE A 138 -2.17 9.48 1.22
CA ILE A 138 -2.06 9.76 2.66
C ILE A 138 -1.53 11.18 2.91
N THR A 139 -0.45 11.56 2.21
CA THR A 139 0.15 12.90 2.34
C THR A 139 -0.82 13.99 1.90
N SER A 140 -1.52 13.78 0.79
CA SER A 140 -2.49 14.74 0.26
C SER A 140 -3.69 14.91 1.21
N ALA A 141 -4.24 13.81 1.70
CA ALA A 141 -5.34 13.79 2.66
C ALA A 141 -4.98 14.50 3.97
N GLN A 142 -3.77 14.26 4.51
CA GLN A 142 -3.30 14.93 5.71
C GLN A 142 -3.15 16.44 5.48
N SER A 143 -2.58 16.85 4.35
CA SER A 143 -2.44 18.27 4.02
C SER A 143 -3.79 18.96 3.86
N GLU A 144 -4.76 18.32 3.21
CA GLU A 144 -6.09 18.89 3.02
C GLU A 144 -6.87 18.94 4.33
N TYR A 145 -6.79 17.88 5.14
CA TYR A 145 -7.40 17.84 6.47
C TYR A 145 -6.90 18.99 7.34
N ASN A 146 -5.59 19.21 7.43
CA ASN A 146 -5.03 20.29 8.25
C ASN A 146 -5.54 21.67 7.81
N LYS A 147 -5.67 21.91 6.49
CA LYS A 147 -6.23 23.18 5.98
C LYS A 147 -7.69 23.37 6.39
N LEU A 148 -8.49 22.31 6.33
CA LEU A 148 -9.90 22.37 6.74
C LEU A 148 -10.05 22.55 8.24
N GLU A 149 -9.20 21.90 9.03
CA GLU A 149 -9.18 22.06 10.48
C GLU A 149 -8.81 23.50 10.87
N ASP A 150 -7.82 24.09 10.19
CA ASP A 150 -7.45 25.49 10.37
C ASP A 150 -8.59 26.45 9.97
N GLU A 151 -9.24 26.23 8.82
CA GLU A 151 -10.40 26.99 8.36
C GLU A 151 -11.55 26.94 9.38
N ASP A 152 -11.92 25.74 9.83
CA ASP A 152 -12.98 25.53 10.82
C ASP A 152 -12.61 26.12 12.18
N GLY A 153 -11.34 26.03 12.57
CA GLY A 153 -10.80 26.68 13.76
C GLY A 153 -10.94 28.19 13.70
N GLY A 154 -10.72 28.79 12.53
CA GLY A 154 -10.96 30.21 12.26
C GLY A 154 -12.43 30.59 12.42
N TYR A 155 -13.35 29.83 11.79
CA TYR A 155 -14.79 30.08 11.89
C TYR A 155 -15.31 29.93 13.33
N LYS A 156 -14.88 28.89 14.06
CA LYS A 156 -15.26 28.68 15.47
C LYS A 156 -14.84 29.84 16.36
N LYS A 157 -13.60 30.31 16.24
CA LYS A 157 -13.09 31.45 17.01
C LYS A 157 -13.89 32.73 16.73
N GLU A 158 -14.24 33.00 15.48
CA GLU A 158 -15.05 34.17 15.15
C GLU A 158 -16.49 34.04 15.67
N VAL A 159 -17.10 32.86 15.58
CA VAL A 159 -18.42 32.57 16.16
C VAL A 159 -18.41 32.78 17.69
N GLU A 160 -17.41 32.28 18.40
CA GLU A 160 -17.28 32.48 19.85
C GLU A 160 -17.12 33.96 20.21
N LYS A 161 -16.32 34.71 19.43
CA LYS A 161 -16.14 36.15 19.62
C LYS A 161 -17.43 36.93 19.38
N LEU A 162 -18.15 36.62 18.30
CA LEU A 162 -19.45 37.24 17.99
C LEU A 162 -20.50 36.88 19.05
N LYS A 163 -20.54 35.64 19.54
CA LYS A 163 -21.45 35.22 20.61
C LYS A 163 -21.21 36.01 21.90
N LYS A 164 -19.94 36.17 22.33
CA LYS A 164 -19.59 37.02 23.47
C LYS A 164 -20.01 38.47 23.26
N ARG A 165 -19.79 39.01 22.06
CA ARG A 165 -20.19 40.39 21.72
C ARG A 165 -21.72 40.55 21.75
N CYS A 166 -22.48 39.59 21.25
CA CYS A 166 -23.94 39.56 21.35
C CYS A 166 -24.43 39.51 22.79
N GLU A 167 -23.79 38.71 23.65
CA GLU A 167 -24.12 38.63 25.08
C GLU A 167 -23.92 39.98 25.78
N GLU A 168 -22.77 40.62 25.55
CA GLU A 168 -22.46 41.95 26.10
C GLU A 168 -23.43 43.03 25.60
N MET A 169 -23.72 43.06 24.30
CA MET A 169 -24.67 44.02 23.72
C MET A 169 -26.10 43.77 24.18
N SER A 170 -26.51 42.50 24.32
CA SER A 170 -27.84 42.15 24.84
C SER A 170 -28.01 42.59 26.30
N LYS A 171 -26.95 42.47 27.11
CA LYS A 171 -26.94 42.97 28.48
C LYS A 171 -27.09 44.49 28.52
N LYS A 172 -26.31 45.23 27.72
CA LYS A 172 -26.42 46.69 27.60
C LYS A 172 -27.79 47.15 27.10
N LEU A 173 -28.36 46.43 26.13
CA LEU A 173 -29.71 46.71 25.61
C LEU A 173 -30.77 46.55 26.71
N LYS A 174 -30.63 45.54 27.56
CA LYS A 174 -31.54 45.32 28.70
C LYS A 174 -31.38 46.44 29.73
N GLU A 175 -30.15 46.80 30.10
CA GLU A 175 -29.85 47.91 31.02
C GLU A 175 -30.44 49.24 30.52
N LEU A 176 -30.31 49.55 29.23
CA LEU A 176 -30.87 50.78 28.63
C LEU A 176 -32.41 50.78 28.58
N LYS A 177 -33.05 49.61 28.40
CA LYS A 177 -34.52 49.49 28.43
C LYS A 177 -35.10 49.61 29.83
N GLU A 178 -34.36 49.20 30.85
CA GLU A 178 -34.78 49.21 32.26
C GLU A 178 -34.39 50.52 32.97
N ALA A 179 -33.60 51.39 32.33
CA ALA A 179 -33.14 52.65 32.91
C ALA A 179 -34.30 53.65 33.12
N PRO A 180 -34.41 54.30 34.30
CA PRO A 180 -35.39 55.36 34.52
C PRO A 180 -34.98 56.64 33.78
N LEU A 181 -35.80 57.07 32.82
CA LEU A 181 -35.54 58.25 31.99
C LEU A 181 -36.43 59.42 32.44
N THR A 182 -35.80 60.56 32.77
CA THR A 182 -36.48 61.70 33.42
C THR A 182 -36.81 62.85 32.47
N SER A 183 -36.14 62.94 31.31
CA SER A 183 -36.40 63.98 30.31
C SER A 183 -36.71 63.43 28.92
N LEU A 184 -37.39 64.24 28.08
CA LEU A 184 -37.69 63.89 26.69
C LEU A 184 -36.41 63.74 25.85
N ALA A 185 -35.40 64.58 26.10
CA ALA A 185 -34.11 64.52 25.40
C ALA A 185 -33.32 63.24 25.74
N GLU A 186 -33.38 62.78 27.00
CA GLU A 186 -32.82 61.48 27.42
C GLU A 186 -33.50 60.33 26.70
N LYS A 187 -34.84 60.35 26.61
CA LYS A 187 -35.60 59.32 25.88
C LYS A 187 -35.19 59.21 24.41
N THR A 188 -35.11 60.34 23.69
CA THR A 188 -34.73 60.31 22.27
C THR A 188 -33.31 59.78 22.05
N LYS A 189 -32.37 60.12 22.94
CA LYS A 189 -30.99 59.62 22.88
C LYS A 189 -30.92 58.11 23.17
N THR A 190 -31.60 57.66 24.23
CA THR A 190 -31.66 56.23 24.58
C THR A 190 -32.36 55.41 23.50
N ASP A 191 -33.42 55.92 22.88
CA ASP A 191 -34.11 55.25 21.76
C ASP A 191 -33.20 55.10 20.53
N PHE A 192 -32.36 56.09 20.24
CA PHE A 192 -31.36 55.99 19.18
C PHE A 192 -30.31 54.92 19.49
N GLU A 193 -29.73 54.93 20.70
CA GLU A 193 -28.76 53.94 21.15
C GLU A 193 -29.34 52.51 21.15
N ILE A 194 -30.61 52.35 21.57
CA ILE A 194 -31.35 51.08 21.50
C ILE A 194 -31.46 50.61 20.06
N ARG A 195 -31.86 51.47 19.12
CA ARG A 195 -31.98 51.09 17.69
C ARG A 195 -30.63 50.67 17.12
N THR A 196 -29.57 51.42 17.41
CA THR A 196 -28.21 51.09 16.98
C THR A 196 -27.74 49.73 17.52
N LEU A 197 -27.97 49.46 18.81
CA LEU A 197 -27.63 48.16 19.41
C LEU A 197 -28.42 46.99 18.80
N VAL A 198 -29.70 47.20 18.48
CA VAL A 198 -30.52 46.19 17.80
C VAL A 198 -29.95 45.87 16.42
N THR A 199 -29.59 46.88 15.63
CA THR A 199 -28.99 46.66 14.30
C THR A 199 -27.66 45.89 14.40
N TYR A 200 -26.78 46.24 15.34
CA TYR A 200 -25.53 45.51 15.52
C TYR A 200 -25.75 44.06 15.98
N LEU A 201 -26.75 43.80 16.84
CA LEU A 201 -27.11 42.43 17.24
C LEU A 201 -27.63 41.60 16.05
N GLU A 202 -28.40 42.21 15.15
CA GLU A 202 -28.89 41.56 13.93
C GLU A 202 -27.73 41.22 12.99
N GLU A 203 -26.82 42.16 12.74
CA GLU A 203 -25.61 41.96 11.94
C GLU A 203 -24.73 40.83 12.49
N ASP A 204 -24.50 40.83 13.81
CA ASP A 204 -23.69 39.80 14.48
C ASP A 204 -24.34 38.42 14.43
N THR A 205 -25.66 38.38 14.64
CA THR A 205 -26.43 37.13 14.54
C THR A 205 -26.38 36.57 13.13
N GLN A 206 -26.44 37.43 12.11
CA GLN A 206 -26.29 37.01 10.72
C GLN A 206 -24.87 36.51 10.44
N ALA A 207 -23.84 37.22 10.90
CA ALA A 207 -22.45 36.79 10.76
C ALA A 207 -22.16 35.44 11.47
N ILE A 208 -22.80 35.17 12.62
CA ILE A 208 -22.74 33.85 13.28
C ILE A 208 -23.33 32.79 12.36
N LYS A 209 -24.53 33.00 11.81
CA LYS A 209 -25.19 32.05 10.90
C LYS A 209 -24.34 31.76 9.67
N ASP A 210 -23.75 32.80 9.08
CA ASP A 210 -22.91 32.68 7.89
C ASP A 210 -21.64 31.85 8.16
N ASN A 211 -20.98 32.06 9.30
CA ASN A 211 -19.81 31.27 9.70
C ASN A 211 -20.19 29.81 10.03
N GLU A 212 -21.30 29.59 10.74
CA GLU A 212 -21.82 28.23 10.99
C GLU A 212 -22.21 27.52 9.68
N GLU A 213 -22.72 28.25 8.67
CA GLU A 213 -22.98 27.70 7.35
C GLU A 213 -21.69 27.34 6.59
N LYS A 214 -20.65 28.17 6.67
CA LYS A 214 -19.33 27.84 6.09
C LYS A 214 -18.75 26.55 6.69
N MET A 215 -18.85 26.39 8.01
CA MET A 215 -18.46 25.14 8.66
C MET A 215 -19.28 23.95 8.17
N ARG A 216 -20.61 24.10 8.03
CA ARG A 216 -21.46 23.04 7.44
C ARG A 216 -21.06 22.70 6.01
N LYS A 217 -20.65 23.69 5.20
CA LYS A 217 -20.17 23.46 3.83
C LYS A 217 -18.85 22.68 3.79
N ASN A 218 -18.01 22.78 4.82
CA ASN A 218 -16.77 22.01 4.91
C ASN A 218 -17.00 20.50 5.17
N ILE A 219 -18.20 20.09 5.62
CA ILE A 219 -18.57 18.67 5.81
C ILE A 219 -18.37 17.86 4.52
N SER A 220 -18.77 18.39 3.37
CA SER A 220 -18.61 17.70 2.08
C SER A 220 -17.15 17.48 1.70
N LYS A 221 -16.25 18.39 2.12
CA LYS A 221 -14.82 18.25 1.89
C LYS A 221 -14.22 17.17 2.79
N TYR A 222 -14.64 17.05 4.05
CA TYR A 222 -14.22 15.92 4.89
C TYR A 222 -14.72 14.57 4.35
N LEU A 223 -15.96 14.51 3.83
CA LEU A 223 -16.48 13.32 3.13
C LEU A 223 -15.61 12.95 1.93
N TYR A 224 -15.19 13.94 1.15
CA TYR A 224 -14.33 13.73 0.00
C TYR A 224 -12.98 13.13 0.40
N ILE A 225 -12.35 13.65 1.47
CA ILE A 225 -11.12 13.07 2.04
C ILE A 225 -11.35 11.61 2.44
N LEU A 226 -12.41 11.32 3.20
CA LEU A 226 -12.72 9.96 3.67
C LEU A 226 -12.94 8.98 2.50
N THR A 227 -13.61 9.42 1.44
CA THR A 227 -13.87 8.60 0.24
C THR A 227 -12.57 8.23 -0.48
N HIS A 228 -11.63 9.18 -0.60
CA HIS A 228 -10.31 8.91 -1.19
C HIS A 228 -9.48 7.96 -0.34
N LEU A 229 -9.53 8.12 0.98
CA LEU A 229 -8.87 7.21 1.92
C LEU A 229 -9.47 5.80 1.86
N GLU A 230 -10.80 5.68 1.73
CA GLU A 230 -11.48 4.41 1.52
C GLU A 230 -11.04 3.72 0.23
N HIS A 231 -11.06 4.47 -0.88
CA HIS A 231 -10.64 3.95 -2.18
C HIS A 231 -9.21 3.43 -2.13
N MET A 232 -8.30 4.19 -1.54
CA MET A 232 -6.91 3.80 -1.40
C MET A 232 -6.73 2.53 -0.57
N GLU A 233 -7.47 2.38 0.53
CA GLU A 233 -7.42 1.17 1.36
C GLU A 233 -7.96 -0.07 0.64
N ARG A 234 -9.06 0.07 -0.11
CA ARG A 234 -9.60 -1.00 -0.96
C ARG A 234 -8.58 -1.43 -2.01
N THR A 235 -7.96 -0.46 -2.69
CA THR A 235 -6.92 -0.72 -3.68
C THR A 235 -5.73 -1.43 -3.05
N ARG A 236 -5.23 -0.93 -1.90
CA ARG A 236 -4.15 -1.58 -1.14
C ARG A 236 -4.46 -3.03 -0.84
N PHE A 237 -5.63 -3.32 -0.26
CA PHE A 237 -5.99 -4.68 0.13
C PHE A 237 -6.05 -5.62 -1.08
N CYS A 238 -6.73 -5.21 -2.15
CA CYS A 238 -6.86 -6.00 -3.37
C CYS A 238 -5.51 -6.26 -4.05
N GLU A 239 -4.69 -5.22 -4.21
CA GLU A 239 -3.37 -5.34 -4.83
C GLU A 239 -2.43 -6.17 -3.97
N MET A 240 -2.38 -5.95 -2.65
CA MET A 240 -1.56 -6.76 -1.75
C MET A 240 -1.92 -8.24 -1.81
N LYS A 241 -3.21 -8.57 -1.86
CA LYS A 241 -3.66 -9.97 -2.01
C LYS A 241 -3.16 -10.58 -3.32
N ALA A 242 -3.27 -9.85 -4.42
CA ALA A 242 -2.80 -10.31 -5.73
C ALA A 242 -1.28 -10.47 -5.78
N ILE A 243 -0.53 -9.48 -5.27
CA ILE A 243 0.94 -9.51 -5.21
C ILE A 243 1.42 -10.65 -4.31
N ALA A 244 0.83 -10.82 -3.12
CA ALA A 244 1.16 -11.92 -2.23
C ALA A 244 0.96 -13.27 -2.93
N LEU A 245 -0.17 -13.46 -3.62
CA LEU A 245 -0.43 -14.69 -4.38
C LEU A 245 0.62 -14.91 -5.48
N LYS A 246 0.99 -13.88 -6.25
CA LYS A 246 2.07 -13.96 -7.24
C LYS A 246 3.38 -14.41 -6.60
N TYR A 247 3.76 -13.80 -5.46
CA TYR A 247 4.96 -14.14 -4.71
C TYR A 247 4.97 -15.59 -4.22
N PHE A 248 3.88 -16.06 -3.61
CA PHE A 248 3.75 -17.44 -3.17
C PHE A 248 3.80 -18.43 -4.35
N ASN A 249 3.13 -18.12 -5.46
CA ASN A 249 3.13 -18.98 -6.65
C ASN A 249 4.52 -19.06 -7.28
N ALA A 250 5.25 -17.96 -7.38
CA ALA A 250 6.63 -17.95 -7.88
C ALA A 250 7.51 -18.91 -7.04
N LYS A 251 7.44 -18.79 -5.71
CA LYS A 251 8.18 -19.68 -4.79
C LYS A 251 7.77 -21.15 -4.95
N LYS A 252 6.46 -21.42 -5.04
CA LYS A 252 5.95 -22.78 -5.22
C LYS A 252 6.43 -23.40 -6.53
N THR A 253 6.39 -22.64 -7.62
CA THR A 253 6.88 -23.08 -8.94
C THR A 253 8.36 -23.41 -8.87
N MET A 254 9.17 -22.53 -8.28
CA MET A 254 10.61 -22.77 -8.17
C MET A 254 10.94 -23.99 -7.31
N SER A 255 10.31 -24.13 -6.13
CA SER A 255 10.51 -25.31 -5.29
C SER A 255 10.09 -26.61 -5.98
N THR A 256 8.99 -26.58 -6.74
CA THR A 256 8.55 -27.75 -7.53
C THR A 256 9.59 -28.15 -8.57
N ARG A 257 10.17 -27.18 -9.29
CA ARG A 257 11.24 -27.43 -10.28
C ARG A 257 12.46 -28.08 -9.62
N ILE A 258 12.93 -27.54 -8.50
CA ILE A 258 14.07 -28.09 -7.75
C ILE A 258 13.81 -29.55 -7.34
N ILE A 259 12.62 -29.85 -6.81
CA ILE A 259 12.23 -31.21 -6.42
C ILE A 259 12.21 -32.15 -7.63
N GLN A 260 11.68 -31.70 -8.78
CA GLN A 260 11.63 -32.51 -10.00
C GLN A 260 13.02 -32.95 -10.47
N HIS A 261 14.01 -32.04 -10.46
CA HIS A 261 15.39 -32.39 -10.81
C HIS A 261 16.03 -33.36 -9.81
N SER A 262 15.73 -33.22 -8.51
CA SER A 262 16.18 -34.17 -7.49
C SER A 262 15.60 -35.57 -7.72
N VAL A 263 14.30 -35.67 -8.02
CA VAL A 263 13.64 -36.94 -8.36
C VAL A 263 14.25 -37.58 -9.61
N GLN A 264 14.54 -36.80 -10.65
CA GLN A 264 15.19 -37.30 -11.86
C GLN A 264 16.59 -37.86 -11.58
N THR A 265 17.37 -37.16 -10.74
CA THR A 265 18.70 -37.63 -10.32
C THR A 265 18.61 -38.91 -9.50
N ASN A 266 17.67 -39.00 -8.56
CA ASN A 266 17.46 -40.21 -7.76
C ASN A 266 17.09 -41.42 -8.61
N LYS A 267 16.23 -41.26 -9.63
CA LYS A 267 15.92 -42.34 -10.59
C LYS A 267 17.16 -42.86 -11.32
N ARG A 268 18.14 -41.99 -11.59
CA ARG A 268 19.42 -42.40 -12.19
C ARG A 268 20.30 -43.15 -11.18
N VAL A 269 20.27 -42.76 -9.91
CA VAL A 269 20.96 -43.47 -8.83
C VAL A 269 20.39 -44.87 -8.63
N GLU A 270 19.07 -45.01 -8.59
CA GLU A 270 18.38 -46.30 -8.44
C GLU A 270 18.66 -47.26 -9.61
N GLY A 271 18.94 -46.71 -10.79
CA GLY A 271 19.30 -47.48 -11.99
C GLY A 271 20.79 -47.86 -12.09
N LEU A 272 21.61 -47.53 -11.08
CA LEU A 272 23.03 -47.92 -11.08
C LEU A 272 23.17 -49.43 -10.87
N ASP A 273 23.89 -50.06 -11.80
CA ASP A 273 24.20 -51.49 -11.76
C ASP A 273 25.70 -51.70 -11.96
N ALA A 274 26.37 -52.27 -10.95
CA ALA A 274 27.82 -52.37 -10.91
C ALA A 274 28.38 -53.24 -12.03
N GLU A 275 27.68 -54.33 -12.40
CA GLU A 275 28.10 -55.24 -13.46
C GLU A 275 28.02 -54.57 -14.83
N LYS A 276 26.95 -53.83 -15.10
CA LYS A 276 26.79 -53.01 -16.30
C LYS A 276 27.85 -51.92 -16.41
N GLU A 277 28.14 -51.21 -15.32
CA GLU A 277 29.19 -50.18 -15.29
C GLU A 277 30.58 -50.76 -15.55
N PHE A 278 30.89 -51.91 -14.93
CA PHE A 278 32.16 -52.61 -15.16
C PHE A 278 32.29 -53.12 -16.60
N ASN A 279 31.23 -53.67 -17.18
CA ASN A 279 31.20 -54.10 -18.57
C ASN A 279 31.40 -52.92 -19.53
N ASN A 280 30.74 -51.78 -19.28
CA ASN A 280 30.93 -50.55 -20.04
C ASN A 280 32.38 -50.05 -19.97
N PHE A 281 33.00 -50.15 -18.79
CA PHE A 281 34.41 -49.82 -18.61
C PHE A 281 35.31 -50.70 -19.49
N ILE A 282 35.14 -52.03 -19.46
CA ILE A 282 35.91 -52.98 -20.30
C ILE A 282 35.76 -52.65 -21.80
N ILE A 283 34.53 -52.42 -22.27
CA ILE A 283 34.25 -52.07 -23.68
C ILE A 283 34.98 -50.76 -24.07
N SER A 284 34.99 -49.78 -23.17
CA SER A 284 35.63 -48.48 -23.41
C SER A 284 37.17 -48.56 -23.49
N CYS A 285 37.78 -49.59 -22.90
CA CYS A 285 39.22 -49.85 -22.95
C CYS A 285 39.61 -50.67 -24.19
N SER A 286 38.75 -51.59 -24.64
CA SER A 286 39.03 -52.50 -25.76
C SER A 286 38.91 -51.83 -27.14
N SER A 287 38.07 -50.79 -27.28
CA SER A 287 37.90 -50.02 -28.52
C SER A 287 39.09 -49.15 -28.94
N LYS A 288 40.13 -48.99 -28.08
CA LYS A 288 41.37 -48.25 -28.42
C LYS A 288 42.52 -49.12 -28.94
N ASN A 289 42.37 -50.44 -28.93
CA ASN A 289 43.44 -51.36 -29.38
C ASN A 289 43.37 -51.78 -30.86
N SER A 290 42.39 -51.29 -31.62
CA SER A 290 42.22 -51.62 -33.05
C SER A 290 42.82 -50.60 -34.03
N THR A 291 43.48 -49.53 -33.57
CA THR A 291 44.06 -48.47 -34.44
C THR A 291 45.58 -48.32 -34.35
N LYS A 292 46.29 -49.32 -33.81
CA LYS A 292 47.76 -49.41 -33.91
C LYS A 292 48.17 -50.82 -34.33
N LEU A 293 47.81 -51.18 -35.55
CA LEU A 293 48.44 -52.22 -36.36
C LEU A 293 48.03 -51.95 -37.81
N ALA A 294 48.68 -50.94 -38.40
CA ALA A 294 48.80 -50.74 -39.84
C ALA A 294 50.26 -50.37 -40.11
#